data_AF-A0A7X9R3R8-F1
#
_entry.id   AF-A0A7X9R3R8-F1
#
_cell.length_a   1.000
_cell.length_b   1.000
_cell.length_c   1.000
_cell.angle_alpha   90.00
_cell.angle_beta   90.00
_cell.angle_gamma   90.00
#
_symmetry.space_group_name_H-M   'P 1'
#
loop_
_entity.id
_entity.type
_entity.pdbx_description
1 polymer ?
#
loop_
_entity_poly.entity_id
_entity_poly.type
_entity_poly.pdbx_seq_one_letter_code
_entity_poly.pdbx_strand_id
1 'polypeptide(L)'
;MNEILTVSEYLVKNAETIGEELTKRVVAEAQSMDENINIESYITTKKRNQELISILGAALNKPKNIAEEELAHWINEVRSDEIANFSSFSTHIATTVKSRTIFLEYLNEICLSLHVTSESIVSINSQISYLFDVWMVNKMHVYEDHREQMIIEHQRAINDLSAPIVPIQHGVAVLPLVGSIDYIRVQHLLTYVLPTIPDMDIDFLIIDFSGILTIDEEIAQHIFTIHNVLELLGIHVLFTGIRPNLSMVIVQAGIDFSSFQTFGSVKQAIESINNK
;
A
#
# COMPACT_ATOMS: atom_id res chain seq x y z
N MET A 1 -15.46 -47.20 14.09
CA MET A 1 -15.23 -45.93 14.82
C MET A 1 -14.99 -44.87 13.77
N ASN A 2 -15.50 -43.64 13.91
CA ASN A 2 -15.22 -42.61 12.92
C ASN A 2 -13.77 -42.13 13.12
N GLU A 3 -12.86 -42.58 12.24
CA GLU A 3 -11.43 -42.31 12.33
C GLU A 3 -11.12 -40.81 12.19
N ILE A 4 -11.84 -40.12 11.30
CA ILE A 4 -11.71 -38.66 11.10
C ILE A 4 -12.13 -37.91 12.37
N LEU A 5 -13.24 -38.34 13.00
CA LEU A 5 -13.68 -37.78 14.27
C LEU A 5 -12.64 -37.99 15.37
N THR A 6 -12.02 -39.17 15.42
CA THR A 6 -10.97 -39.50 16.40
C THR A 6 -9.75 -38.59 16.24
N VAL A 7 -9.30 -38.36 14.99
CA VAL A 7 -8.19 -37.46 14.70
C VAL A 7 -8.56 -36.01 15.02
N SER A 8 -9.76 -35.57 14.64
CA SER A 8 -10.26 -34.22 14.95
C SER A 8 -10.28 -33.93 16.46
N GLU A 9 -10.87 -34.82 17.25
CA GLU A 9 -10.91 -34.69 18.71
C GLU A 9 -9.50 -34.68 19.31
N TYR A 10 -8.60 -35.51 18.78
CA TYR A 10 -7.20 -35.53 19.21
C TYR A 10 -6.48 -34.22 18.90
N LEU A 11 -6.62 -33.68 17.68
CA LEU A 11 -5.98 -32.43 17.27
C LEU A 11 -6.48 -31.25 18.12
N VAL A 12 -7.79 -31.14 18.34
CA VAL A 12 -8.38 -30.07 19.15
C VAL A 12 -7.94 -30.19 20.62
N LYS A 13 -7.99 -31.39 21.20
CA LYS A 13 -7.62 -31.61 22.60
C LYS A 13 -6.13 -31.35 22.87
N ASN A 14 -5.26 -31.65 21.90
CA ASN A 14 -3.81 -31.56 22.06
C ASN A 14 -3.20 -30.37 21.29
N ALA A 15 -4.00 -29.39 20.86
CA ALA A 15 -3.57 -28.29 20.01
C ALA A 15 -2.38 -27.51 20.60
N GLU A 16 -2.34 -27.31 21.92
CA GLU A 16 -1.22 -26.64 22.60
C GLU A 16 0.10 -27.40 22.44
N THR A 17 0.09 -28.70 22.78
CA THR A 17 1.28 -29.56 22.69
C THR A 17 1.75 -29.72 21.26
N ILE A 18 0.81 -29.93 20.33
CA ILE A 18 1.11 -30.08 18.89
C ILE A 18 1.66 -28.76 18.35
N GLY A 19 1.11 -27.62 18.76
CA GLY A 19 1.57 -26.29 18.35
C GLY A 19 2.98 -25.98 18.83
N GLU A 20 3.30 -26.35 20.08
CA GLU A 20 4.66 -26.23 20.60
C GLU A 20 5.66 -27.10 19.83
N GLU A 21 5.31 -28.35 19.57
CA GLU A 21 6.17 -29.29 18.85
C GLU A 21 6.38 -28.85 17.39
N LEU A 22 5.31 -28.40 16.71
CA LEU A 22 5.40 -27.83 15.37
C LEU A 22 6.34 -26.63 15.34
N THR A 23 6.21 -25.69 16.28
CA THR A 23 7.11 -24.54 16.37
C THR A 23 8.56 -24.98 16.55
N LYS A 24 8.83 -25.98 17.42
CA LYS A 24 10.19 -26.52 17.61
C LYS A 24 10.74 -27.13 16.31
N ARG A 25 9.95 -27.91 15.57
CA ARG A 25 10.36 -28.53 14.31
C ARG A 25 10.66 -27.47 13.23
N VAL A 26 9.78 -26.48 13.06
CA VAL A 26 9.98 -25.35 12.14
C VAL A 26 11.25 -24.58 12.50
N VAL A 27 11.47 -24.31 13.78
CA VAL A 27 12.67 -23.63 14.28
C VAL A 27 13.94 -24.45 14.05
N ALA A 28 13.93 -25.75 14.34
CA ALA A 28 15.08 -26.61 14.13
C ALA A 28 15.48 -26.68 12.65
N GLU A 29 14.51 -26.72 11.75
CA GLU A 29 14.76 -26.66 10.31
C GLU A 29 15.31 -25.29 9.88
N ALA A 30 14.82 -24.20 10.49
CA ALA A 30 15.29 -22.83 10.24
C ALA A 30 16.68 -22.52 10.86
N GLN A 31 17.05 -23.13 11.99
CA GLN A 31 18.36 -22.97 12.64
C GLN A 31 19.53 -23.56 11.84
N SER A 32 19.24 -24.33 10.78
CA SER A 32 20.23 -24.59 9.73
C SER A 32 20.61 -23.32 8.92
N MET A 33 19.94 -22.18 9.16
CA MET A 33 20.10 -20.93 8.41
C MET A 33 20.16 -19.61 9.23
N ASP A 34 19.83 -19.54 10.54
CA ASP A 34 20.08 -18.31 11.36
C ASP A 34 19.96 -18.55 12.90
N GLU A 35 20.83 -17.94 13.71
CA GLU A 35 20.99 -18.24 15.16
C GLU A 35 20.20 -17.33 16.14
N ASN A 36 19.50 -16.29 15.68
CA ASN A 36 18.82 -15.33 16.57
C ASN A 36 17.29 -15.36 16.47
N ILE A 37 16.65 -16.32 17.15
CA ILE A 37 15.18 -16.32 17.30
C ILE A 37 14.79 -15.44 18.50
N ASN A 38 14.07 -14.36 18.23
CA ASN A 38 13.46 -13.51 19.27
C ASN A 38 12.43 -14.33 20.08
N ILE A 39 12.59 -14.38 21.41
CA ILE A 39 11.72 -15.10 22.35
C ILE A 39 10.25 -14.67 22.21
N GLU A 40 10.00 -13.38 21.98
CA GLU A 40 8.65 -12.82 21.80
C GLU A 40 8.00 -13.31 20.50
N SER A 41 8.79 -13.43 19.43
CA SER A 41 8.36 -14.02 18.15
C SER A 41 8.06 -15.51 18.31
N TYR A 42 8.86 -16.23 19.10
CA TYR A 42 8.62 -17.65 19.39
C TYR A 42 7.31 -17.88 20.15
N ILE A 43 7.04 -17.10 21.21
CA ILE A 43 5.80 -17.20 22.00
C ILE A 43 4.58 -16.92 21.12
N THR A 44 4.65 -15.87 20.29
CA THR A 44 3.57 -15.50 19.37
C THR A 44 3.33 -16.60 18.32
N THR A 45 4.41 -17.15 17.74
CA THR A 45 4.33 -18.24 16.76
C THR A 45 3.74 -19.52 17.38
N LYS A 46 4.14 -19.88 18.59
CA LYS A 46 3.56 -21.01 19.34
C LYS A 46 2.05 -20.83 19.51
N LYS A 47 1.60 -19.66 19.97
CA LYS A 47 0.17 -19.38 20.16
C LYS A 47 -0.61 -19.51 18.84
N ARG A 48 -0.09 -18.93 17.75
CA ARG A 48 -0.72 -19.01 16.42
C ARG A 48 -0.80 -20.43 15.90
N ASN A 49 0.26 -21.23 16.06
CA ASN A 49 0.25 -22.63 15.67
C ASN A 49 -0.79 -23.44 16.45
N GLN A 50 -0.92 -23.21 17.76
CA GLN A 50 -1.96 -23.83 18.58
C GLN A 50 -3.36 -23.49 18.05
N GLU A 51 -3.66 -22.21 17.80
CA GLU A 51 -4.95 -21.78 17.27
C GLU A 51 -5.23 -22.41 15.90
N LEU A 52 -4.24 -22.41 15.00
CA LEU A 52 -4.34 -23.02 13.67
C LEU A 52 -4.65 -24.52 13.77
N ILE A 53 -3.96 -25.25 14.64
CA ILE A 53 -4.20 -26.70 14.83
C ILE A 53 -5.60 -26.96 15.36
N SER A 54 -6.08 -26.13 16.29
CA SER A 54 -7.45 -26.24 16.80
C SER A 54 -8.49 -26.02 15.69
N ILE A 55 -8.28 -25.01 14.83
CA ILE A 55 -9.16 -24.71 13.69
C ILE A 55 -9.14 -25.84 12.67
N LEU A 56 -7.96 -26.27 12.23
CA LEU A 56 -7.80 -27.37 11.27
C LEU A 56 -8.39 -28.68 11.81
N GLY A 57 -8.15 -28.97 13.09
CA GLY A 57 -8.71 -30.14 13.77
C GLY A 57 -10.23 -30.10 13.79
N ALA A 58 -10.84 -28.98 14.19
CA ALA A 58 -12.29 -28.82 14.21
C ALA A 58 -12.90 -28.87 12.80
N ALA A 59 -12.20 -28.34 11.80
CA ALA A 59 -12.64 -28.30 10.41
C ALA A 59 -12.81 -29.70 9.79
N LEU A 60 -12.05 -30.71 10.23
CA LEU A 60 -12.17 -32.09 9.75
C LEU A 60 -13.59 -32.68 9.89
N ASN A 61 -14.36 -32.19 10.87
CA ASN A 61 -15.73 -32.65 11.13
C ASN A 61 -16.82 -31.67 10.64
N LYS A 62 -16.45 -30.63 9.91
CA LYS A 62 -17.38 -29.58 9.46
C LYS A 62 -17.60 -29.65 7.94
N PRO A 63 -18.76 -29.20 7.46
CA PRO A 63 -18.95 -28.92 6.04
C PRO A 63 -17.88 -27.94 5.54
N LYS A 64 -17.42 -28.16 4.32
CA LYS A 64 -16.31 -27.43 3.70
C LYS A 64 -16.48 -25.90 3.76
N ASN A 65 -17.67 -25.41 3.43
CA ASN A 65 -18.00 -23.98 3.45
C ASN A 65 -17.92 -23.35 4.85
N ILE A 66 -18.30 -24.10 5.90
CA ILE A 66 -18.22 -23.61 7.28
C ILE A 66 -16.76 -23.56 7.75
N ALA A 67 -15.96 -24.57 7.40
CA ALA A 67 -14.53 -24.59 7.70
C ALA A 67 -13.78 -23.44 7.01
N GLU A 68 -14.12 -23.13 5.76
CA GLU A 68 -13.58 -21.99 5.02
C GLU A 68 -13.91 -20.65 5.70
N GLU A 69 -15.15 -20.47 6.14
CA GLU A 69 -15.61 -19.24 6.80
C GLU A 69 -14.92 -19.00 8.15
N GLU A 70 -14.81 -20.03 8.99
CA GLU A 70 -14.11 -19.94 10.28
C GLU A 70 -12.62 -19.64 10.10
N LEU A 71 -11.98 -20.28 9.12
CA LEU A 71 -10.60 -20.01 8.79
C LEU A 71 -10.41 -18.57 8.30
N ALA A 72 -11.29 -18.08 7.42
CA ALA A 72 -11.26 -16.70 6.94
C ALA A 72 -11.45 -15.68 8.08
N HIS A 73 -12.33 -15.97 9.05
CA HIS A 73 -12.52 -15.12 10.21
C HIS A 73 -11.25 -15.03 11.07
N TRP A 74 -10.65 -16.17 11.43
CA TRP A 74 -9.40 -16.20 12.20
C TRP A 74 -8.25 -15.50 11.47
N ILE A 75 -8.10 -15.72 10.15
CA ILE A 75 -7.10 -15.01 9.34
C ILE A 75 -7.27 -13.50 9.46
N ASN A 76 -8.53 -13.03 9.44
CA ASN A 76 -8.83 -11.61 9.55
C ASN A 76 -8.54 -11.04 10.94
N GLU A 77 -8.68 -11.81 12.02
CA GLU A 77 -8.31 -11.38 13.37
C GLU A 77 -6.78 -11.34 13.56
N VAL A 78 -6.04 -12.28 12.95
CA VAL A 78 -4.57 -12.30 12.98
C VAL A 78 -3.95 -11.15 12.14
N ARG A 79 -4.73 -10.47 11.27
CA ARG A 79 -4.27 -9.38 10.39
C ARG A 79 -3.60 -8.20 11.11
N SER A 80 -3.84 -7.94 12.40
CA SER A 80 -3.33 -6.71 13.03
C SER A 80 -1.82 -6.64 13.16
N ASP A 81 -1.13 -7.79 13.20
CA ASP A 81 0.29 -7.84 13.61
C ASP A 81 1.25 -8.19 12.47
N GLU A 82 0.79 -8.88 11.41
CA GLU A 82 1.66 -9.34 10.30
C GLU A 82 1.77 -8.33 9.16
N ILE A 83 0.75 -7.48 8.94
CA ILE A 83 0.71 -6.57 7.78
C ILE A 83 1.78 -5.47 7.87
N ALA A 84 2.04 -4.96 9.08
CA ALA A 84 3.08 -3.95 9.30
C ALA A 84 4.50 -4.47 9.08
N ASN A 85 4.69 -5.80 9.09
CA ASN A 85 5.98 -6.47 9.04
C ASN A 85 6.11 -7.43 7.85
N PHE A 86 5.31 -7.26 6.79
CA PHE A 86 5.53 -8.01 5.57
C PHE A 86 6.91 -7.64 4.99
N SER A 87 7.93 -8.43 5.34
CA SER A 87 9.04 -8.71 4.44
C SER A 87 8.50 -9.22 3.08
N SER A 88 9.37 -9.41 2.09
CA SER A 88 8.95 -9.86 0.75
C SER A 88 7.89 -10.97 0.83
N PHE A 89 6.76 -10.80 0.14
CA PHE A 89 5.67 -11.78 0.06
C PHE A 89 6.18 -13.21 -0.18
N SER A 90 7.21 -13.34 -1.02
CA SER A 90 7.87 -14.62 -1.32
C SER A 90 8.44 -15.32 -0.08
N THR A 91 8.99 -14.58 0.89
CA THR A 91 9.52 -15.11 2.14
C THR A 91 8.40 -15.70 2.99
N HIS A 92 7.28 -15.00 3.11
CA HIS A 92 6.13 -15.46 3.90
C HIS A 92 5.46 -16.70 3.30
N ILE A 93 5.29 -16.72 1.97
CA ILE A 93 4.77 -17.89 1.26
C ILE A 93 5.72 -19.08 1.43
N ALA A 94 7.03 -18.90 1.26
CA ALA A 94 8.01 -19.97 1.45
C ALA A 94 7.96 -20.55 2.88
N THR A 95 7.87 -19.70 3.90
CA THR A 95 7.75 -20.14 5.30
C THR A 95 6.44 -20.90 5.56
N THR A 96 5.33 -20.47 4.94
CA THR A 96 4.03 -21.15 5.05
C THR A 96 4.09 -22.54 4.40
N VAL A 97 4.71 -22.65 3.22
CA VAL A 97 4.90 -23.93 2.52
C VAL A 97 5.72 -24.90 3.36
N LYS A 98 6.84 -24.45 3.96
CA LYS A 98 7.66 -25.27 4.85
C LYS A 98 6.88 -25.74 6.08
N SER A 99 6.20 -24.81 6.75
CA SER A 99 5.40 -25.11 7.95
C SER A 99 4.29 -26.12 7.66
N ARG A 100 3.64 -26.02 6.49
CA ARG A 100 2.65 -27.00 6.02
C ARG A 100 3.26 -28.39 5.85
N THR A 101 4.43 -28.51 5.22
CA THR A 101 5.10 -29.80 5.02
C THR A 101 5.41 -30.47 6.36
N ILE A 102 6.04 -29.75 7.29
CA ILE A 102 6.37 -30.25 8.63
C ILE A 102 5.10 -30.65 9.39
N PHE A 103 4.04 -29.85 9.29
CA PHE A 103 2.77 -30.17 9.92
C PHE A 103 2.13 -31.43 9.36
N LEU A 104 2.12 -31.64 8.04
CA LEU A 104 1.55 -32.84 7.42
C LEU A 104 2.36 -34.09 7.77
N GLU A 105 3.69 -33.99 7.86
CA GLU A 105 4.53 -35.08 8.35
C GLU A 105 4.18 -35.45 9.79
N TYR A 106 4.08 -34.45 10.67
CA TYR A 106 3.71 -34.68 12.07
C TYR A 106 2.28 -35.21 12.24
N LEU A 107 1.35 -34.73 11.41
CA LEU A 107 -0.02 -35.25 11.37
C LEU A 107 -0.05 -36.73 10.96
N ASN A 108 0.77 -37.14 10.00
CA ASN A 108 0.90 -38.55 9.62
C ASN A 108 1.41 -39.40 10.80
N GLU A 109 2.40 -38.93 11.56
CA GLU A 109 2.87 -39.60 12.78
C GLU A 109 1.72 -39.79 13.80
N ILE A 110 0.92 -38.75 14.01
CA ILE A 110 -0.26 -38.78 14.89
C ILE A 110 -1.27 -39.82 14.38
N CYS A 111 -1.64 -39.77 13.10
CA CYS A 111 -2.61 -40.71 12.52
C CYS A 111 -2.15 -42.16 12.64
N LEU A 112 -0.86 -42.44 12.42
CA LEU A 112 -0.29 -43.78 12.60
C LEU A 112 -0.35 -44.25 14.06
N SER A 113 -0.07 -43.35 15.02
CA SER A 113 -0.17 -43.65 16.46
C SER A 113 -1.60 -43.94 16.91
N LEU A 114 -2.59 -43.35 16.24
CA LEU A 114 -4.02 -43.59 16.45
C LEU A 114 -4.56 -44.78 15.65
N HIS A 115 -3.70 -45.51 14.94
CA HIS A 115 -4.05 -46.66 14.09
C HIS A 115 -5.09 -46.33 13.01
N VAL A 116 -5.04 -45.10 12.47
CA VAL A 116 -5.91 -44.64 11.38
C VAL A 116 -5.51 -45.32 10.07
N THR A 117 -6.49 -45.68 9.25
CA THR A 117 -6.23 -46.33 7.96
C THR A 117 -5.62 -45.37 6.94
N SER A 118 -4.90 -45.92 5.95
CA SER A 118 -4.32 -45.11 4.86
C SER A 118 -5.37 -44.33 4.07
N GLU A 119 -6.59 -44.86 3.93
CA GLU A 119 -7.70 -44.17 3.26
C GLU A 119 -8.13 -42.92 4.03
N SER A 120 -8.34 -43.04 5.34
CA SER A 120 -8.64 -41.91 6.22
C SER A 120 -7.50 -40.90 6.28
N ILE A 121 -6.24 -41.34 6.30
CA ILE A 121 -5.07 -40.44 6.25
C ILE A 121 -5.07 -39.60 4.97
N VAL A 122 -5.34 -40.21 3.81
CA VAL A 122 -5.44 -39.48 2.53
C VAL A 122 -6.57 -38.45 2.57
N SER A 123 -7.73 -38.82 3.12
CA SER A 123 -8.88 -37.90 3.25
C SER A 123 -8.55 -36.70 4.15
N ILE A 124 -7.97 -36.96 5.32
CA ILE A 124 -7.55 -35.94 6.28
C ILE A 124 -6.50 -35.00 5.67
N ASN A 125 -5.45 -35.56 5.05
CA ASN A 125 -4.39 -34.77 4.41
C ASN A 125 -4.94 -33.92 3.26
N SER A 126 -5.87 -34.46 2.47
CA SER A 126 -6.50 -33.71 1.37
C SER A 126 -7.32 -32.53 1.89
N GLN A 127 -8.10 -32.75 2.95
CA GLN A 127 -8.91 -31.69 3.55
C GLN A 127 -8.05 -30.60 4.20
N ILE A 128 -7.02 -30.98 4.95
CA ILE A 128 -6.10 -30.03 5.57
C ILE A 128 -5.30 -29.27 4.51
N SER A 129 -4.77 -29.95 3.49
CA SER A 129 -4.04 -29.29 2.39
C SER A 129 -4.91 -28.26 1.68
N TYR A 130 -6.18 -28.59 1.44
CA TYR A 130 -7.14 -27.64 0.88
C TYR A 130 -7.32 -26.40 1.77
N LEU A 131 -7.45 -26.57 3.09
CA LEU A 131 -7.57 -25.44 4.02
C LEU A 131 -6.31 -24.57 4.03
N PHE A 132 -5.11 -25.15 3.93
CA PHE A 132 -3.88 -24.38 3.74
C PHE A 132 -3.88 -23.59 2.42
N ASP A 133 -4.42 -24.16 1.33
CA ASP A 133 -4.52 -23.44 0.05
C ASP A 133 -5.51 -22.28 0.14
N VAL A 134 -6.66 -22.46 0.81
CA VAL A 134 -7.62 -21.38 1.11
C VAL A 134 -6.95 -20.30 1.95
N TRP A 135 -6.18 -20.67 2.97
CA TRP A 135 -5.41 -19.72 3.76
C TRP A 135 -4.43 -18.92 2.90
N MET A 136 -3.70 -19.59 2.02
CA MET A 136 -2.70 -18.97 1.15
C MET A 136 -3.34 -17.97 0.16
N VAL A 137 -4.49 -18.32 -0.42
CA VAL A 137 -5.26 -17.41 -1.30
C VAL A 137 -5.75 -16.18 -0.52
N ASN A 138 -6.29 -16.36 0.68
CA ASN A 138 -6.73 -15.24 1.52
C ASN A 138 -5.56 -14.34 1.91
N LYS A 139 -4.39 -14.90 2.26
CA LYS A 139 -3.18 -14.10 2.52
C LYS A 139 -2.73 -13.31 1.28
N MET A 140 -2.84 -13.90 0.08
CA MET A 140 -2.50 -13.22 -1.17
C MET A 140 -3.40 -12.02 -1.42
N HIS A 141 -4.72 -12.16 -1.26
CA HIS A 141 -5.66 -11.03 -1.39
C HIS A 141 -5.35 -9.91 -0.39
N VAL A 142 -5.07 -10.25 0.87
CA VAL A 142 -4.69 -9.25 1.88
C VAL A 142 -3.41 -8.49 1.49
N TYR A 143 -2.42 -9.19 0.92
CA TYR A 143 -1.20 -8.55 0.44
C TYR A 143 -1.43 -7.67 -0.80
N GLU A 144 -2.28 -8.10 -1.73
CA GLU A 144 -2.67 -7.32 -2.90
C GLU A 144 -3.38 -6.02 -2.49
N ASP A 145 -4.38 -6.11 -1.60
CA ASP A 145 -5.11 -4.95 -1.07
C ASP A 145 -4.17 -3.95 -0.40
N HIS A 146 -3.26 -4.44 0.45
CA HIS A 146 -2.29 -3.59 1.14
C HIS A 146 -1.33 -2.91 0.17
N ARG A 147 -0.85 -3.64 -0.84
CA ARG A 147 0.03 -3.09 -1.88
C ARG A 147 -0.68 -2.01 -2.71
N GLU A 148 -1.95 -2.23 -3.05
CA GLU A 148 -2.76 -1.24 -3.76
C GLU A 148 -2.95 0.03 -2.91
N GLN A 149 -3.26 -0.12 -1.63
CA GLN A 149 -3.34 1.00 -0.68
C GLN A 149 -2.04 1.78 -0.60
N MET A 150 -0.89 1.11 -0.46
CA MET A 150 0.41 1.79 -0.46
C MET A 150 0.70 2.53 -1.76
N ILE A 151 0.33 1.98 -2.92
CA ILE A 151 0.48 2.67 -4.21
C ILE A 151 -0.38 3.95 -4.23
N ILE A 152 -1.63 3.87 -3.77
CA ILE A 152 -2.53 5.02 -3.69
C ILE A 152 -1.97 6.09 -2.74
N GLU A 153 -1.47 5.68 -1.57
CA GLU A 153 -0.88 6.59 -0.58
C GLU A 153 0.40 7.24 -1.10
N HIS A 154 1.29 6.49 -1.74
CA HIS A 154 2.48 7.04 -2.38
C HIS A 154 2.12 7.99 -3.52
N GLN A 155 1.12 7.67 -4.34
CA GLN A 155 0.65 8.56 -5.40
C GLN A 155 0.06 9.85 -4.82
N ARG A 156 -0.71 9.78 -3.73
CA ARG A 156 -1.18 10.97 -3.00
C ARG A 156 -0.02 11.78 -2.44
N ALA A 157 0.94 11.15 -1.78
CA ALA A 157 2.11 11.84 -1.25
C ALA A 157 2.92 12.53 -2.36
N ILE A 158 3.12 11.88 -3.51
CA ILE A 158 3.74 12.49 -4.69
C ILE A 158 2.92 13.71 -5.15
N ASN A 159 1.60 13.58 -5.24
CA ASN A 159 0.71 14.63 -5.68
C ASN A 159 0.69 15.84 -4.72
N ASP A 160 0.62 15.60 -3.41
CA ASP A 160 0.71 16.62 -2.36
C ASP A 160 2.07 17.34 -2.40
N LEU A 161 3.14 16.63 -2.75
CA LEU A 161 4.48 17.18 -2.96
C LEU A 161 4.65 17.89 -4.32
N SER A 162 3.72 17.72 -5.27
CA SER A 162 3.93 18.11 -6.68
C SER A 162 3.56 19.56 -7.02
N ALA A 163 3.11 20.37 -6.07
CA ALA A 163 2.89 21.80 -6.27
C ALA A 163 2.63 22.54 -4.94
N PRO A 164 3.59 22.58 -4.00
CA PRO A 164 3.39 23.37 -2.80
C PRO A 164 3.37 24.85 -3.20
N ILE A 165 2.26 25.54 -2.93
CA ILE A 165 2.26 26.99 -2.87
C ILE A 165 3.13 27.36 -1.67
N VAL A 166 4.25 28.02 -1.93
CA VAL A 166 5.24 28.39 -0.91
C VAL A 166 5.06 29.88 -0.58
N PRO A 167 4.53 30.24 0.60
CA PRO A 167 4.52 31.63 1.06
C PRO A 167 5.96 32.12 1.23
N ILE A 168 6.29 33.27 0.66
CA ILE A 168 7.64 33.84 0.69
C ILE A 168 7.71 35.19 1.43
N GLN A 169 6.60 35.93 1.46
CA GLN A 169 6.39 37.12 2.30
C GLN A 169 4.88 37.33 2.49
N HIS A 170 4.49 38.27 3.36
CA HIS A 170 3.07 38.56 3.59
C HIS A 170 2.36 38.91 2.27
N GLY A 171 1.22 38.27 2.00
CA GLY A 171 0.46 38.45 0.77
C GLY A 171 1.09 37.87 -0.50
N VAL A 172 2.26 37.21 -0.43
CA VAL A 172 2.96 36.72 -1.63
C VAL A 172 3.40 35.27 -1.49
N ALA A 173 3.03 34.45 -2.47
CA ALA A 173 3.46 33.06 -2.57
C ALA A 173 4.00 32.71 -3.96
N VAL A 174 4.74 31.60 -4.02
CA VAL A 174 5.29 31.04 -5.26
C VAL A 174 4.72 29.65 -5.48
N LEU A 175 4.26 29.37 -6.70
CA LEU A 175 3.92 28.05 -7.21
C LEU A 175 5.02 27.61 -8.20
N PRO A 176 6.03 26.84 -7.76
CA PRO A 176 7.07 26.36 -8.66
C PRO A 176 6.56 25.18 -9.49
N LEU A 177 6.68 25.28 -10.80
CA LEU A 177 6.39 24.18 -11.72
C LEU A 177 7.70 23.45 -12.08
N VAL A 178 7.81 22.19 -11.68
CA VAL A 178 9.07 21.41 -11.81
C VAL A 178 8.86 20.17 -12.69
N GLY A 179 9.72 19.97 -13.70
CA GLY A 179 9.68 18.79 -14.56
C GLY A 179 8.80 18.98 -15.80
N SER A 180 8.14 17.92 -16.25
CA SER A 180 7.10 18.01 -17.28
C SER A 180 5.77 18.43 -16.65
N ILE A 181 5.04 19.29 -17.36
CA ILE A 181 3.65 19.61 -17.04
C ILE A 181 2.76 18.91 -18.08
N ASP A 182 1.89 18.04 -17.60
CA ASP A 182 0.95 17.27 -18.40
C ASP A 182 -0.48 17.47 -17.89
N TYR A 183 -1.44 16.83 -18.56
CA TYR A 183 -2.86 17.01 -18.26
C TYR A 183 -3.20 16.60 -16.82
N ILE A 184 -2.62 15.50 -16.35
CA ILE A 184 -2.85 14.99 -14.99
C ILE A 184 -2.42 16.04 -13.96
N ARG A 185 -1.26 16.66 -14.18
CA ARG A 185 -0.75 17.68 -13.26
C ARG A 185 -1.58 18.96 -13.26
N VAL A 186 -2.08 19.39 -14.41
CA VAL A 186 -2.96 20.57 -14.47
C VAL A 186 -4.30 20.29 -13.78
N GLN A 187 -4.90 19.13 -14.01
CA GLN A 187 -6.13 18.73 -13.30
C GLN A 187 -5.91 18.65 -11.79
N HIS A 188 -4.73 18.18 -11.36
CA HIS A 188 -4.35 18.19 -9.96
C HIS A 188 -4.30 19.61 -9.38
N LEU A 189 -3.66 20.56 -10.09
CA LEU A 189 -3.62 21.96 -9.67
C LEU A 189 -5.04 22.54 -9.50
N LEU A 190 -5.91 22.35 -10.48
CA LEU A 190 -7.29 22.85 -10.45
C LEU A 190 -8.13 22.23 -9.34
N THR A 191 -7.95 20.93 -9.07
CA THR A 191 -8.81 20.16 -8.15
C THR A 191 -8.36 20.25 -6.70
N TYR A 192 -7.04 20.31 -6.44
CA TYR A 192 -6.50 20.15 -5.09
C TYR A 192 -5.66 21.34 -4.62
N VAL A 193 -5.04 22.11 -5.53
CA VAL A 193 -4.13 23.21 -5.14
C VAL A 193 -4.82 24.56 -5.15
N LEU A 194 -5.51 24.93 -6.25
CA LEU A 194 -6.21 26.21 -6.30
C LEU A 194 -7.28 26.38 -5.21
N PRO A 195 -8.03 25.33 -4.80
CA PRO A 195 -9.03 25.45 -3.74
C PRO A 195 -8.44 25.78 -2.36
N THR A 196 -7.15 25.58 -2.11
CA THR A 196 -6.53 25.93 -0.81
C THR A 196 -6.15 27.40 -0.72
N ILE A 197 -6.10 28.12 -1.84
CA ILE A 197 -5.57 29.48 -1.90
C ILE A 197 -6.40 30.51 -1.11
N PRO A 198 -7.75 30.48 -1.12
CA PRO A 198 -8.56 31.41 -0.34
C PRO A 198 -8.24 31.40 1.17
N ASP A 199 -7.73 30.29 1.71
CA ASP A 199 -7.38 30.15 3.12
C ASP A 199 -5.94 30.63 3.43
N MET A 200 -5.15 31.01 2.42
CA MET A 200 -3.71 31.28 2.56
C MET A 200 -3.32 32.77 2.69
N ASP A 201 -4.28 33.70 2.68
CA ASP A 201 -4.03 35.16 2.77
C ASP A 201 -3.00 35.64 1.72
N ILE A 202 -3.24 35.28 0.46
CA ILE A 202 -2.36 35.56 -0.69
C ILE A 202 -3.01 36.61 -1.60
N ASP A 203 -2.31 37.73 -1.83
CA ASP A 203 -2.66 38.76 -2.82
C ASP A 203 -1.97 38.51 -4.17
N PHE A 204 -0.73 38.00 -4.13
CA PHE A 204 0.10 37.75 -5.30
C PHE A 204 0.57 36.30 -5.36
N LEU A 205 0.31 35.62 -6.48
CA LEU A 205 0.83 34.29 -6.77
C LEU A 205 1.84 34.34 -7.92
N ILE A 206 3.08 33.97 -7.63
CA ILE A 206 4.14 33.85 -8.64
C ILE A 206 4.16 32.41 -9.17
N ILE A 207 3.82 32.20 -10.43
CA ILE A 207 3.90 30.88 -11.08
C ILE A 207 5.24 30.79 -11.82
N ASP A 208 6.14 29.92 -11.36
CA ASP A 208 7.50 29.82 -11.88
C ASP A 208 7.68 28.63 -12.83
N PHE A 209 7.99 28.92 -14.09
CA PHE A 209 8.26 27.96 -15.16
C PHE A 209 9.73 27.57 -15.29
N SER A 210 10.62 28.07 -14.42
CA SER A 210 12.07 27.86 -14.55
C SER A 210 12.46 26.37 -14.60
N GLY A 211 11.68 25.52 -13.92
CA GLY A 211 11.83 24.07 -13.86
C GLY A 211 11.15 23.27 -14.98
N ILE A 212 10.43 23.91 -15.90
CA ILE A 212 9.78 23.27 -17.04
C ILE A 212 10.70 23.28 -18.27
N LEU A 213 10.77 22.13 -18.96
CA LEU A 213 11.54 21.99 -20.22
C LEU A 213 10.66 22.15 -21.47
N THR A 214 9.45 21.60 -21.44
CA THR A 214 8.52 21.54 -22.56
C THR A 214 7.07 21.66 -22.07
N ILE A 215 6.24 22.33 -22.86
CA ILE A 215 4.78 22.35 -22.75
C ILE A 215 4.21 21.98 -24.12
N ASP A 216 3.03 21.38 -24.15
CA ASP A 216 2.23 21.29 -25.37
C ASP A 216 1.19 22.43 -25.43
N GLU A 217 0.52 22.56 -26.57
CA GLU A 217 -0.48 23.61 -26.82
C GLU A 217 -1.73 23.46 -25.91
N GLU A 218 -2.18 22.24 -25.66
CA GLU A 218 -3.37 21.96 -24.83
C GLU A 218 -3.12 22.34 -23.36
N ILE A 219 -1.93 22.02 -22.85
CA ILE A 219 -1.50 22.37 -21.50
C ILE A 219 -1.31 23.87 -21.35
N ALA A 220 -0.80 24.57 -22.37
CA ALA A 220 -0.74 26.03 -22.37
C ALA A 220 -2.14 26.66 -22.19
N GLN A 221 -3.17 26.12 -22.85
CA GLN A 221 -4.55 26.58 -22.70
C GLN A 221 -5.11 26.33 -21.29
N HIS A 222 -4.74 25.22 -20.66
CA HIS A 222 -5.16 24.98 -19.28
C HIS A 222 -4.46 25.89 -18.27
N ILE A 223 -3.21 26.28 -18.49
CA ILE A 223 -2.53 27.31 -17.68
C ILE A 223 -3.29 28.64 -17.74
N PHE A 224 -3.81 29.02 -18.92
CA PHE A 224 -4.67 30.21 -19.05
C PHE A 224 -5.96 30.08 -18.24
N THR A 225 -6.55 28.89 -18.18
CA THR A 225 -7.72 28.63 -17.34
C THR A 225 -7.40 28.85 -15.85
N ILE A 226 -6.23 28.37 -15.40
CA ILE A 226 -5.75 28.60 -14.02
C ILE A 226 -5.60 30.09 -13.73
N HIS A 227 -4.98 30.84 -14.64
CA HIS A 227 -4.85 32.31 -14.51
C HIS A 227 -6.20 32.99 -14.28
N ASN A 228 -7.19 32.68 -15.13
CA ASN A 228 -8.50 33.31 -15.03
C ASN A 228 -9.25 32.93 -13.75
N VAL A 229 -9.13 31.68 -13.30
CA VAL A 229 -9.69 31.24 -12.02
C VAL A 229 -9.08 32.04 -10.88
N LEU A 230 -7.76 32.23 -10.87
CA LEU A 230 -7.06 33.01 -9.85
C LEU A 230 -7.44 34.50 -9.87
N GLU A 231 -7.55 35.12 -11.05
CA GLU A 231 -8.01 36.50 -11.16
C GLU A 231 -9.44 36.68 -10.63
N LEU A 232 -10.34 35.73 -10.91
CA LEU A 232 -11.71 35.73 -10.38
C LEU A 232 -11.75 35.59 -8.85
N LEU A 233 -10.75 34.94 -8.25
CA LEU A 233 -10.56 34.86 -6.80
C LEU A 233 -9.90 36.12 -6.21
N GLY A 234 -9.58 37.13 -7.04
CA GLY A 234 -8.95 38.38 -6.60
C GLY A 234 -7.43 38.27 -6.44
N ILE A 235 -6.80 37.26 -7.03
CA ILE A 235 -5.37 36.99 -6.85
C ILE A 235 -4.59 37.49 -8.07
N HIS A 236 -3.58 38.31 -7.82
CA HIS A 236 -2.70 38.84 -8.86
C HIS A 236 -1.65 37.81 -9.25
N VAL A 237 -1.75 37.29 -10.47
CA VAL A 237 -0.83 36.26 -10.98
C VAL A 237 0.37 36.91 -11.68
N LEU A 238 1.57 36.45 -11.33
CA LEU A 238 2.84 36.87 -11.93
C LEU A 238 3.54 35.64 -12.49
N PHE A 239 4.00 35.68 -13.73
CA PHE A 239 4.68 34.55 -14.36
C PHE A 239 6.19 34.76 -14.42
N THR A 240 6.97 33.72 -14.12
CA THR A 240 8.43 33.79 -14.16
C THR A 240 9.06 32.60 -14.87
N GLY A 241 10.30 32.76 -15.31
CA GLY A 241 11.11 31.63 -15.81
C GLY A 241 10.66 31.05 -17.15
N ILE A 242 9.81 31.76 -17.91
CA ILE A 242 9.36 31.35 -19.25
C ILE A 242 10.55 31.43 -20.21
N ARG A 243 10.95 30.29 -20.77
CA ARG A 243 12.04 30.19 -21.76
C ARG A 243 11.55 30.53 -23.17
N PRO A 244 12.45 30.97 -24.09
CA PRO A 244 12.05 31.34 -25.46
C PRO A 244 11.28 30.26 -26.23
N ASN A 245 11.67 28.99 -26.07
CA ASN A 245 10.97 27.86 -26.69
C ASN A 245 9.53 27.73 -26.17
N LEU A 246 9.33 27.88 -24.85
CA LEU A 246 8.03 27.86 -24.21
C LEU A 246 7.15 29.02 -24.68
N SER A 247 7.71 30.23 -24.77
CA SER A 247 6.96 31.39 -25.27
C SER A 247 6.48 31.22 -26.71
N MET A 248 7.23 30.53 -27.58
CA MET A 248 6.80 30.28 -28.96
C MET A 248 5.58 29.36 -29.04
N VAL A 249 5.54 28.30 -28.24
CA VAL A 249 4.38 27.38 -28.18
C VAL A 249 3.14 28.12 -27.69
N ILE A 250 3.30 28.93 -26.66
CA ILE A 250 2.23 29.74 -26.07
C ILE A 250 1.66 30.76 -27.09
N VAL A 251 2.52 31.42 -27.85
CA VAL A 251 2.09 32.36 -28.90
C VAL A 251 1.37 31.63 -30.04
N GLN A 252 1.85 30.43 -30.41
CA GLN A 252 1.22 29.60 -31.44
C GLN A 252 -0.18 29.12 -31.02
N ALA A 253 -0.39 28.86 -29.73
CA ALA A 253 -1.69 28.52 -29.16
C ALA A 253 -2.73 29.65 -29.26
N GLY A 254 -2.34 30.85 -29.70
CA GLY A 254 -3.24 31.99 -29.87
C GLY A 254 -3.71 32.63 -28.55
N ILE A 255 -2.98 32.39 -27.46
CA ILE A 255 -3.32 32.92 -26.13
C ILE A 255 -2.96 34.41 -26.08
N ASP A 256 -3.91 35.25 -25.68
CA ASP A 256 -3.69 36.68 -25.49
C ASP A 256 -2.91 36.94 -24.18
N PHE A 257 -1.64 37.30 -24.32
CA PHE A 257 -0.74 37.59 -23.21
C PHE A 257 -0.74 39.06 -22.78
N SER A 258 -1.57 39.93 -23.36
CA SER A 258 -1.57 41.37 -23.05
C SER A 258 -1.93 41.69 -21.60
N SER A 259 -2.64 40.80 -20.91
CA SER A 259 -2.99 40.90 -19.49
C SER A 259 -1.93 40.31 -18.54
N PHE A 260 -0.91 39.60 -19.06
CA PHE A 260 0.00 38.80 -18.25
C PHE A 260 1.20 39.62 -17.78
N GLN A 261 1.45 39.62 -16.47
CA GLN A 261 2.68 40.19 -15.92
C GLN A 261 3.77 39.11 -15.87
N THR A 262 4.80 39.27 -16.70
CA THR A 262 5.89 38.28 -16.83
C THR A 262 7.23 38.89 -16.44
N PHE A 263 8.05 38.13 -15.72
CA PHE A 263 9.41 38.52 -15.31
C PHE A 263 10.42 37.41 -15.63
N GLY A 264 11.70 37.78 -15.75
CA GLY A 264 12.76 36.82 -16.03
C GLY A 264 13.06 35.89 -14.85
N SER A 265 12.70 36.27 -13.62
CA SER A 265 12.94 35.47 -12.41
C SER A 265 11.97 35.83 -11.29
N VAL A 266 11.80 34.91 -10.34
CA VAL A 266 11.05 35.13 -9.08
C VAL A 266 11.55 36.38 -8.35
N LYS A 267 12.88 36.61 -8.34
CA LYS A 267 13.49 37.80 -7.72
C LYS A 267 12.95 39.11 -8.33
N GLN A 268 12.90 39.20 -9.66
CA GLN A 268 12.40 40.40 -10.35
C GLN A 268 10.90 40.60 -10.10
N ALA A 269 10.12 39.52 -10.02
CA ALA A 269 8.71 39.60 -9.68
C ALA A 269 8.51 40.18 -8.27
N ILE A 270 9.26 39.69 -7.26
CA ILE A 270 9.21 40.21 -5.89
C ILE A 270 9.60 41.70 -5.84
N GLU A 271 10.68 42.10 -6.52
CA GLU A 271 11.09 43.50 -6.60
C GLU A 271 9.99 44.38 -7.19
N SER A 272 9.22 43.89 -8.17
CA SER A 272 8.10 44.63 -8.75
C SER A 272 6.91 44.82 -7.81
N ILE A 273 6.67 43.86 -6.91
CA ILE A 273 5.61 43.94 -5.90
C ILE A 273 6.01 44.98 -4.84
N ASN A 274 7.26 44.91 -4.35
CA ASN A 274 7.74 45.77 -3.27
C ASN A 274 7.90 47.24 -3.66
N ASN A 275 7.96 47.54 -4.97
CA ASN A 275 8.08 48.90 -5.50
C ASN A 275 6.72 49.56 -5.80
N LYS A 276 5.60 48.90 -5.49
CA LYS A 276 4.25 49.45 -5.54
C LYS A 276 3.80 49.91 -4.15
#